data_AF-A0A8J2HD79-F1
#
_entry.id   AF-A0A8J2HD79-F1
#
_cell.length_a   1.000
_cell.length_b   1.000
_cell.length_c   1.000
_cell.angle_alpha   90.00
_cell.angle_beta   90.00
_cell.angle_gamma   90.00
#
_symmetry.space_group_name_H-M   'P 1'
#
loop_
_entity.id
_entity.type
_entity.pdbx_description
1 polymer ?
#
loop_
_entity_poly.entity_id
_entity_poly.type
_entity_poly.pdbx_seq_one_letter_code
_entity_poly.pdbx_strand_id
1 'polypeptide(L)'
;MSGRRGEVNDSKKIKRVDKTPPVINYREYLDMDTDEEEFGRQETPEPDEELPAEPEKPVFTDQELDTLVQYVKNLTMTFHEEITLPQESTNLIHEYFCNPSYTILTIFYQDSQWKVTLDFPKYPQNGLTYFFRSPWQVYTPDNFMSTVKFGSFNYFENSLLKFFQNIYAPVAFSHDRWPAVKKDEIFSNLNRLISYLNDLTYHPMGLSILYIPREGIDCKISSSSKQIDTREDYKSVEFLLIAEEKNGLIERLERVAQYWIKQIREVLSGSNIPVRPACRTIKEEINFWNYRFESLECLHNQLTNKCITNIIDTLKTNKSASIEEFPVLITKIEKSLVEIISNIKYLNLFVDYCCDFDIPGEIEDYTTKILYLIRFVATESQFYNTTDKIEILCRALGTQIMNQSKKYIDLTIILDEDPLAGKQMLENSIFCCRHFEEIFNQVCDFYLIFF
;
A
#
# COMPACT_ATOMS: atom_id res chain seq x y z
N MET A 1 -5.13 -56.38 -24.18
CA MET A 1 -4.97 -56.70 -22.74
C MET A 1 -3.87 -55.82 -22.18
N SER A 2 -4.22 -54.72 -21.52
CA SER A 2 -3.28 -53.90 -20.76
C SER A 2 -3.49 -54.24 -19.28
N GLY A 3 -2.52 -54.90 -18.67
CA GLY A 3 -2.58 -55.39 -17.30
C GLY A 3 -1.28 -55.12 -16.55
N ARG A 4 -1.30 -54.04 -15.75
CA ARG A 4 -0.95 -53.91 -14.32
C ARG A 4 0.23 -54.69 -13.69
N ARG A 5 0.87 -53.93 -12.76
CA ARG A 5 1.69 -54.28 -11.56
C ARG A 5 3.16 -54.63 -11.85
N GLY A 6 4.15 -54.22 -11.06
CA GLY A 6 4.20 -53.48 -9.79
C GLY A 6 5.55 -53.78 -9.09
N GLU A 7 6.10 -52.79 -8.37
CA GLU A 7 7.13 -52.87 -7.29
C GLU A 7 8.56 -53.33 -7.72
N VAL A 8 9.71 -52.84 -7.22
CA VAL A 8 10.20 -52.67 -5.83
C VAL A 8 11.44 -51.71 -5.78
N ASN A 9 11.62 -51.02 -4.64
CA ASN A 9 12.77 -50.36 -3.97
C ASN A 9 14.22 -50.64 -4.48
N ASP A 10 15.29 -49.84 -4.25
CA ASP A 10 15.70 -49.12 -3.04
C ASP A 10 16.93 -48.16 -3.25
N SER A 11 16.94 -47.06 -2.50
CA SER A 11 18.02 -46.18 -1.95
C SER A 11 19.39 -45.90 -2.64
N LYS A 12 19.76 -44.59 -2.76
CA LYS A 12 20.90 -43.91 -2.03
C LYS A 12 21.24 -42.47 -2.49
N LYS A 13 21.27 -41.56 -1.49
CA LYS A 13 22.21 -40.42 -1.22
C LYS A 13 22.29 -39.14 -2.11
N ILE A 14 21.73 -38.06 -1.55
CA ILE A 14 22.33 -36.74 -1.20
C ILE A 14 23.40 -36.14 -2.14
N LYS A 15 23.12 -34.96 -2.74
CA LYS A 15 23.93 -33.71 -2.62
C LYS A 15 23.23 -32.52 -3.31
N ARG A 16 23.04 -31.43 -2.55
CA ARG A 16 22.57 -30.10 -3.00
C ARG A 16 23.66 -29.41 -3.83
N VAL A 17 23.26 -28.69 -4.88
CA VAL A 17 24.13 -27.82 -5.68
C VAL A 17 23.55 -26.41 -5.61
N ASP A 18 24.18 -25.56 -4.79
CA ASP A 18 24.06 -24.10 -4.86
C ASP A 18 25.11 -23.59 -5.88
N LYS A 19 24.68 -22.76 -6.83
CA LYS A 19 25.56 -22.08 -7.80
C LYS A 19 25.49 -20.57 -7.57
N THR A 20 26.54 -20.00 -7.01
CA THR A 20 26.95 -18.60 -7.19
C THR A 20 28.08 -18.55 -8.23
N PRO A 21 28.08 -17.63 -9.20
CA PRO A 21 29.19 -17.49 -10.16
C PRO A 21 30.40 -16.75 -9.54
N PRO A 22 31.65 -17.08 -9.92
CA PRO A 22 32.83 -16.42 -9.42
C PRO A 22 33.34 -15.29 -10.33
N VAL A 23 34.13 -14.45 -9.67
CA VAL A 23 34.83 -13.23 -10.08
C VAL A 23 35.76 -13.46 -11.27
N ILE A 24 35.79 -12.48 -12.17
CA ILE A 24 36.66 -12.44 -13.33
C ILE A 24 37.63 -11.26 -13.17
N ASN A 25 38.92 -11.59 -13.19
CA ASN A 25 40.07 -10.69 -13.09
C ASN A 25 40.78 -10.70 -14.45
N TYR A 26 40.90 -9.55 -15.11
CA TYR A 26 41.73 -9.39 -16.31
C TYR A 26 42.64 -8.17 -16.16
N ARG A 27 43.92 -8.44 -15.90
CA ARG A 27 45.05 -7.56 -16.22
C ARG A 27 45.67 -8.05 -17.53
N GLU A 28 46.43 -7.16 -18.19
CA GLU A 28 47.14 -7.28 -19.48
C GLU A 28 46.24 -6.98 -20.69
N TYR A 29 46.51 -6.00 -21.54
CA TYR A 29 47.78 -5.66 -22.18
C TYR A 29 47.90 -4.15 -22.44
N LEU A 30 49.11 -3.58 -22.29
CA LEU A 30 49.95 -3.13 -23.42
C LEU A 30 51.10 -2.26 -22.87
N ASP A 31 52.27 -2.89 -22.77
CA ASP A 31 53.55 -2.20 -22.84
C ASP A 31 53.79 -1.80 -24.30
N MET A 32 54.07 -0.51 -24.52
CA MET A 32 54.86 -0.04 -25.66
C MET A 32 55.76 1.07 -25.16
N ASP A 33 57.05 0.74 -25.05
CA ASP A 33 58.15 1.66 -24.78
C ASP A 33 58.19 2.79 -25.81
N THR A 34 58.36 4.02 -25.36
CA THR A 34 58.96 5.10 -26.17
C THR A 34 59.70 6.08 -25.26
N ASP A 35 61.02 5.87 -25.24
CA ASP A 35 62.12 6.82 -25.16
C ASP A 35 62.16 7.87 -24.05
N GLU A 36 63.15 7.67 -23.17
CA GLU A 36 63.68 8.70 -22.28
C GLU A 36 64.40 9.80 -23.08
N GLU A 37 63.80 10.98 -23.15
CA GLU A 37 64.55 12.23 -23.30
C GLU A 37 64.44 13.05 -22.01
N GLU A 38 65.55 13.04 -21.29
CA GLU A 38 65.89 13.87 -20.15
C GLU A 38 65.82 15.36 -20.53
N PHE A 39 64.67 15.99 -20.28
CA PHE A 39 64.58 17.44 -20.09
C PHE A 39 64.29 17.70 -18.61
N GLY A 40 65.32 18.11 -17.88
CA GLY A 40 65.23 18.49 -16.49
C GLY A 40 64.11 19.50 -16.25
N ARG A 41 63.04 19.05 -15.58
CA ARG A 41 62.11 19.93 -14.91
C ARG A 41 62.60 20.09 -13.48
N GLN A 42 62.93 21.32 -13.11
CA GLN A 42 62.97 21.72 -11.70
C GLN A 42 61.66 21.25 -11.07
N GLU A 43 61.75 20.49 -9.98
CA GLU A 43 60.64 20.33 -9.05
C GLU A 43 60.28 21.72 -8.54
N THR A 44 59.33 22.37 -9.20
CA THR A 44 58.54 23.42 -8.57
C THR A 44 57.82 22.74 -7.42
N PRO A 45 57.98 23.22 -6.17
CA PRO A 45 57.14 22.75 -5.07
C PRO A 45 55.70 22.87 -5.53
N GLU A 46 54.94 21.77 -5.48
CA GLU A 46 53.48 21.87 -5.57
C GLU A 46 53.09 22.95 -4.55
N PRO A 47 52.40 24.03 -4.95
CA PRO A 47 51.83 24.92 -3.96
C PRO A 47 50.90 24.03 -3.15
N ASP A 48 51.13 23.95 -1.84
CA ASP A 48 50.12 23.45 -0.91
C ASP A 48 48.81 24.11 -1.35
N GLU A 49 47.90 23.33 -1.95
CA GLU A 49 46.55 23.78 -2.21
C GLU A 49 45.95 24.02 -0.83
N GLU A 50 46.10 25.25 -0.34
CA GLU A 50 45.36 25.76 0.80
C GLU A 50 43.91 25.42 0.50
N LEU A 51 43.35 24.49 1.28
CA LEU A 51 41.92 24.26 1.34
C LEU A 51 41.26 25.64 1.31
N PRO A 52 40.31 25.92 0.39
CA PRO A 52 39.71 27.24 0.30
C PRO A 52 39.26 27.63 1.70
N ALA A 53 39.76 28.78 2.19
CA ALA A 53 39.52 29.24 3.55
C ALA A 53 38.03 29.06 3.88
N GLU A 54 37.73 28.36 4.97
CA GLU A 54 36.35 28.24 5.45
C GLU A 54 35.76 29.66 5.46
N PRO A 55 34.72 29.97 4.66
CA PRO A 55 34.18 31.31 4.59
C PRO A 55 33.82 31.76 6.01
N GLU A 56 34.24 32.97 6.36
CA GLU A 56 34.05 33.54 7.68
C GLU A 56 32.61 33.29 8.16
N LYS A 57 32.49 32.63 9.30
CA LYS A 57 31.18 32.31 9.88
C LYS A 57 30.41 33.63 10.03
N PRO A 58 29.22 33.76 9.43
CA PRO A 58 28.44 34.98 9.55
C PRO A 58 28.15 35.24 11.02
N VAL A 59 28.60 36.39 11.52
CA VAL A 59 28.31 36.84 12.88
C VAL A 59 26.94 37.49 12.84
N PHE A 60 25.93 36.76 13.31
CA PHE A 60 24.58 37.30 13.46
C PHE A 60 24.42 38.01 14.79
N THR A 61 23.56 39.01 14.83
CA THR A 61 23.09 39.63 16.07
C THR A 61 22.01 38.73 16.69
N ASP A 62 21.94 38.62 18.02
CA ASP A 62 20.93 37.77 18.71
C ASP A 62 19.49 38.08 18.24
N GLN A 63 19.20 39.34 17.92
CA GLN A 63 17.91 39.79 17.39
C GLN A 63 17.59 39.25 15.98
N GLU A 64 18.60 39.12 15.11
CA GLU A 64 18.43 38.60 13.75
C GLU A 64 18.21 37.09 13.79
N LEU A 65 18.94 36.40 14.68
CA LEU A 65 18.73 34.98 14.91
C LEU A 65 17.34 34.68 15.48
N ASP A 66 16.85 35.50 16.42
CA ASP A 66 15.49 35.37 16.96
C ASP A 66 14.45 35.55 15.84
N THR A 67 14.63 36.51 14.93
CA THR A 67 13.72 36.66 13.78
C THR A 67 13.76 35.46 12.83
N LEU A 68 14.93 34.87 12.59
CA LEU A 68 15.08 33.67 11.78
C LEU A 68 14.43 32.45 12.44
N VAL A 69 14.57 32.29 13.75
CA VAL A 69 13.89 31.24 14.53
C VAL A 69 12.38 31.42 14.45
N GLN A 70 11.87 32.67 14.49
CA GLN A 70 10.43 32.94 14.30
C GLN A 70 9.98 32.59 12.88
N TYR A 71 10.77 32.87 11.84
CA TYR A 71 10.44 32.44 10.48
C TYR A 71 10.40 30.91 10.35
N VAL A 72 11.37 30.20 10.95
CA VAL A 72 11.36 28.74 10.99
C VAL A 72 10.12 28.21 11.71
N LYS A 73 9.76 28.79 12.87
CA LYS A 73 8.53 28.46 13.61
C LYS A 73 7.25 28.69 12.79
N ASN A 74 7.20 29.78 12.02
CA ASN A 74 6.06 30.08 11.17
C ASN A 74 5.96 29.16 9.95
N LEU A 75 7.10 28.66 9.44
CA LEU A 75 7.15 27.75 8.29
C LEU A 75 6.90 26.29 8.67
N THR A 76 7.15 25.90 9.92
CA THR A 76 6.72 24.61 10.47
C THR A 76 5.21 24.59 10.66
N MET A 77 4.49 24.05 9.67
CA MET A 77 3.03 23.92 9.72
C MET A 77 2.63 22.71 10.58
N THR A 78 1.90 22.93 11.67
CA THR A 78 1.44 21.89 12.60
C THR A 78 -0.07 21.97 12.81
N PHE A 79 -0.72 20.84 13.05
CA PHE A 79 -2.17 20.74 13.29
C PHE A 79 -2.56 20.97 14.76
N HIS A 80 -1.59 21.00 15.68
CA HIS A 80 -1.82 21.17 17.11
C HIS A 80 -0.74 22.07 17.73
N GLU A 81 -1.24 23.11 18.42
CA GLU A 81 -0.61 23.99 19.42
C GLU A 81 0.72 24.68 19.09
N GLU A 82 0.92 25.82 19.75
CA GLU A 82 2.10 26.67 19.63
C GLU A 82 3.38 25.86 19.86
N ILE A 83 4.36 26.06 18.99
CA ILE A 83 5.63 25.35 19.03
C ILE A 83 6.44 25.82 20.24
N THR A 84 6.37 25.06 21.34
CA THR A 84 7.34 25.15 22.43
C THR A 84 8.59 24.33 22.05
N LEU A 85 9.47 24.95 21.27
CA LEU A 85 10.81 24.42 21.04
C LEU A 85 11.60 24.47 22.36
N PRO A 86 12.18 23.35 22.83
CA PRO A 86 13.13 23.36 23.93
C PRO A 86 14.33 24.25 23.61
N GLN A 87 14.96 24.84 24.62
CA GLN A 87 16.15 25.71 24.47
C GLN A 87 17.27 25.02 23.66
N GLU A 88 17.43 23.71 23.84
CA GLU A 88 18.38 22.88 23.10
C GLU A 88 18.11 22.86 21.59
N SER A 89 16.83 22.83 21.21
CA SER A 89 16.41 22.84 19.81
C SER A 89 16.59 24.23 19.18
N THR A 90 16.42 25.30 19.96
CA THR A 90 16.72 26.66 19.52
C THR A 90 18.22 26.85 19.27
N ASN A 91 19.08 26.32 20.14
CA ASN A 91 20.54 26.34 19.97
C ASN A 91 21.00 25.62 18.69
N LEU A 92 20.37 24.50 18.33
CA LEU A 92 20.66 23.79 17.09
C LEU A 92 20.22 24.57 15.84
N ILE A 93 19.13 25.33 15.93
CA ILE A 93 18.73 26.24 14.85
C ILE A 93 19.74 27.39 14.71
N HIS A 94 20.25 27.94 15.83
CA HIS A 94 21.33 28.93 15.79
C HIS A 94 22.59 28.35 15.13
N GLU A 95 22.97 27.13 15.49
CA GLU A 95 24.13 26.44 14.91
C GLU A 95 23.98 26.21 13.40
N TYR A 96 22.78 25.87 12.93
CA TYR A 96 22.47 25.76 11.51
C TYR A 96 22.67 27.07 10.74
N PHE A 97 22.28 28.20 11.31
CA PHE A 97 22.47 29.51 10.66
C PHE A 97 23.94 29.93 10.67
N CYS A 98 24.61 29.79 11.82
CA CYS A 98 26.00 30.20 12.03
C CYS A 98 27.02 29.37 11.23
N ASN A 99 26.77 28.08 11.01
CA ASN A 99 27.69 27.20 10.28
C ASN A 99 27.16 26.87 8.87
N PRO A 100 27.73 27.45 7.79
CA PRO A 100 27.33 27.16 6.41
C PRO A 100 27.59 25.72 5.93
N SER A 101 28.34 24.94 6.71
CA SER A 101 28.63 23.54 6.44
C SER A 101 27.41 22.62 6.64
N TYR A 102 26.43 23.01 7.46
CA TYR A 102 25.20 22.25 7.63
C TYR A 102 24.20 22.57 6.52
N THR A 103 23.95 21.59 5.64
CA THR A 103 23.06 21.74 4.49
C THR A 103 21.60 21.42 4.80
N ILE A 104 21.33 20.74 5.92
CA ILE A 104 20.02 20.20 6.26
C ILE A 104 19.66 20.58 7.69
N LEU A 105 18.43 21.03 7.89
CA LEU A 105 17.80 21.19 9.20
C LEU A 105 16.47 20.44 9.16
N THR A 106 16.22 19.57 10.13
CA THR A 106 14.96 18.84 10.26
C THR A 106 14.33 19.06 11.61
N ILE A 107 13.01 19.28 11.61
CA ILE A 107 12.19 19.50 12.78
C ILE A 107 11.10 18.43 12.78
N PHE A 108 11.00 17.66 13.86
CA PHE A 108 10.02 16.59 13.99
C PHE A 108 9.44 16.50 15.40
N TYR A 109 8.23 15.94 15.50
CA TYR A 109 7.57 15.73 16.77
C TYR A 109 7.79 14.30 17.28
N GLN A 110 8.40 14.16 18.46
CA GLN A 110 8.66 12.88 19.10
C GLN A 110 8.49 12.99 20.62
N ASP A 111 7.84 12.00 21.25
CA ASP A 111 7.71 11.90 22.71
C ASP A 111 7.08 13.14 23.37
N SER A 112 6.07 13.72 22.74
CA SER A 112 5.40 14.96 23.19
C SER A 112 6.27 16.22 23.21
N GLN A 113 7.40 16.23 22.49
CA GLN A 113 8.26 17.41 22.34
C GLN A 113 8.75 17.59 20.89
N TRP A 114 9.00 18.85 20.51
CA TRP A 114 9.63 19.19 19.24
C TRP A 114 11.13 18.98 19.34
N LYS A 115 11.70 18.12 18.48
CA LYS A 115 13.14 17.91 18.37
C LYS A 115 13.64 18.46 17.05
N VAL A 116 14.81 19.07 17.10
CA VAL A 116 15.53 19.60 15.93
C VAL A 116 16.82 18.80 15.76
N THR A 117 17.13 18.41 14.53
CA THR A 117 18.39 17.75 14.17
C THR A 117 18.98 18.40 12.92
N LEU A 118 20.31 18.41 12.82
CA LEU A 118 21.08 18.91 11.67
C LEU A 118 21.28 17.84 10.57
N ASP A 119 20.59 16.72 10.72
CA ASP A 119 20.60 15.57 9.80
C ASP A 119 19.26 14.83 9.91
N PHE A 120 18.97 13.93 8.97
CA PHE A 120 17.71 13.18 8.92
C PHE A 120 17.52 12.27 10.14
N PRO A 121 16.35 12.33 10.81
CA PRO A 121 16.04 11.42 11.90
C PRO A 121 15.83 10.00 11.37
N LYS A 122 16.25 8.99 12.15
CA LYS A 122 16.09 7.57 11.77
C LYS A 122 14.61 7.13 11.70
N TYR A 123 13.74 7.71 12.53
CA TYR A 123 12.30 7.38 12.57
C TYR A 123 11.46 8.61 12.96
N PRO A 124 11.02 9.45 12.00
CA PRO A 124 10.07 10.51 12.27
C PRO A 124 8.66 9.91 12.40
N GLN A 125 8.12 9.83 13.63
CA GLN A 125 6.81 9.22 13.85
C GLN A 125 5.66 10.14 13.42
N ASN A 126 5.76 11.46 13.66
CA ASN A 126 4.67 12.41 13.38
C ASN A 126 5.22 13.73 12.82
N GLY A 127 5.15 13.89 11.50
CA GLY A 127 5.47 15.16 10.83
C GLY A 127 6.96 15.50 10.82
N LEU A 128 7.51 15.71 9.62
CA LEU A 128 8.89 16.13 9.42
C LEU A 128 8.89 17.39 8.56
N THR A 129 9.31 18.52 9.13
CA THR A 129 9.63 19.71 8.34
C THR A 129 11.12 19.76 8.11
N TYR A 130 11.54 19.84 6.86
CA TYR A 130 12.94 19.94 6.48
C TYR A 130 13.21 21.29 5.82
N PHE A 131 14.43 21.79 6.00
CA PHE A 131 14.96 22.97 5.36
C PHE A 131 16.29 22.61 4.70
N PHE A 132 16.34 22.74 3.38
CA PHE A 132 17.55 22.55 2.60
C PHE A 132 18.22 23.90 2.32
N ARG A 133 19.53 23.91 2.58
CA ARG A 133 20.45 24.98 2.26
C ARG A 133 21.28 24.61 1.04
N SER A 134 21.40 25.55 0.10
CA SER A 134 22.40 25.41 -0.96
C SER A 134 23.79 25.52 -0.32
N PRO A 135 24.77 24.72 -0.73
CA PRO A 135 26.08 24.70 -0.09
C PRO A 135 26.67 26.11 -0.01
N TRP A 136 27.14 26.51 1.17
CA TRP A 136 27.76 27.82 1.47
C TRP A 136 26.86 29.06 1.37
N GLN A 137 25.55 28.92 1.21
CA GLN A 137 24.62 30.06 1.10
C GLN A 137 24.34 30.72 2.46
N VAL A 138 24.67 32.00 2.68
CA VAL A 138 24.35 32.70 3.94
C VAL A 138 22.90 33.20 3.94
N TYR A 139 22.17 32.92 5.02
CA TYR A 139 20.80 33.39 5.22
C TYR A 139 20.78 34.65 6.07
N THR A 140 20.30 35.76 5.51
CA THR A 140 19.92 36.96 6.25
C THR A 140 18.40 37.00 6.41
N PRO A 141 17.84 37.77 7.37
CA PRO A 141 16.39 37.89 7.58
C PRO A 141 15.62 38.24 6.30
N ASP A 142 16.19 39.10 5.45
CA ASP A 142 15.60 39.52 4.17
C ASP A 142 15.68 38.45 3.06
N ASN A 143 16.69 37.58 3.11
CA ASN A 143 16.98 36.59 2.06
C ASN A 143 16.39 35.21 2.38
N PHE A 144 16.10 34.93 3.65
CA PHE A 144 15.66 33.61 4.11
C PHE A 144 14.36 33.18 3.41
N MET A 145 13.35 34.03 3.38
CA MET A 145 12.04 33.67 2.80
C MET A 145 12.08 33.43 1.28
N SER A 146 13.02 34.04 0.56
CA SER A 146 13.11 33.93 -0.91
C SER A 146 13.98 32.76 -1.38
N THR A 147 14.87 32.25 -0.52
CA THR A 147 15.90 31.29 -0.91
C THR A 147 15.81 29.93 -0.24
N VAL A 148 15.05 29.81 0.85
CA VAL A 148 14.92 28.56 1.58
C VAL A 148 14.08 27.56 0.80
N LYS A 149 14.64 26.36 0.63
CA LYS A 149 13.89 25.19 0.13
C LYS A 149 13.38 24.43 1.33
N PHE A 150 12.12 24.61 1.67
CA PHE A 150 11.50 23.89 2.77
C PHE A 150 10.39 22.96 2.28
N GLY A 151 10.10 21.94 3.07
CA GLY A 151 8.94 21.09 2.86
C GLY A 151 8.53 20.42 4.16
N SER A 152 7.27 20.00 4.22
CA SER A 152 6.71 19.27 5.36
C SER A 152 6.12 17.96 4.87
N PHE A 153 6.46 16.86 5.55
CA PHE A 153 5.97 15.52 5.26
C PHE A 153 5.19 14.98 6.45
N ASN A 154 3.96 14.55 6.21
CA ASN A 154 3.12 13.86 7.18
C ASN A 154 2.77 12.48 6.63
N TYR A 155 3.10 11.41 7.37
CA TYR A 155 3.01 10.02 6.90
C TYR A 155 3.80 9.80 5.60
N PHE A 156 4.96 9.16 5.72
CA PHE A 156 5.94 9.05 4.64
C PHE A 156 5.33 8.52 3.32
N GLU A 157 4.58 7.43 3.38
CA GLU A 157 4.04 6.73 2.22
C GLU A 157 3.03 7.59 1.45
N ASN A 158 2.09 8.24 2.15
CA ASN A 158 1.05 9.07 1.53
C ASN A 158 1.64 10.38 0.99
N SER A 159 2.57 10.99 1.73
CA SER A 159 3.28 12.18 1.28
C SER A 159 4.09 11.89 0.00
N LEU A 160 4.77 10.75 -0.04
CA LEU A 160 5.55 10.31 -1.20
C LEU A 160 4.66 10.08 -2.42
N LEU A 161 3.53 9.37 -2.24
CA LEU A 161 2.55 9.16 -3.31
C LEU A 161 2.02 10.50 -3.85
N LYS A 162 1.55 11.40 -2.99
CA LYS A 162 1.01 12.71 -3.39
C LYS A 162 2.07 13.58 -4.08
N PHE A 163 3.30 13.56 -3.60
CA PHE A 163 4.41 14.30 -4.21
C PHE A 163 4.68 13.79 -5.64
N PHE A 164 4.86 12.48 -5.81
CA PHE A 164 5.11 11.91 -7.13
C PHE A 164 3.91 12.07 -8.07
N GLN A 165 2.69 11.86 -7.58
CA GLN A 165 1.48 11.92 -8.39
C GLN A 165 1.08 13.35 -8.78
N ASN A 166 1.24 14.33 -7.89
CA ASN A 166 0.68 15.68 -8.09
C ASN A 166 1.71 16.74 -8.45
N ILE A 167 2.99 16.56 -8.09
CA ILE A 167 4.04 17.55 -8.38
C ILE A 167 4.97 16.99 -9.44
N TYR A 168 5.56 15.82 -9.19
CA TYR A 168 6.58 15.29 -10.09
C TYR A 168 6.02 14.82 -11.43
N ALA A 169 4.92 14.06 -11.43
CA ALA A 169 4.33 13.53 -12.66
C ALA A 169 3.92 14.63 -13.65
N PRO A 170 3.16 15.69 -13.27
CA PRO A 170 2.84 16.77 -14.20
C PRO A 170 4.08 17.52 -14.73
N VAL A 171 5.06 17.76 -13.86
CA VAL A 171 6.30 18.45 -14.26
C VAL A 171 7.11 17.57 -15.22
N ALA A 172 7.23 16.27 -14.95
CA ALA A 172 7.94 15.33 -15.81
C ALA A 172 7.28 15.20 -17.19
N PHE A 173 5.94 15.12 -17.24
CA PHE A 173 5.20 14.97 -18.50
C PHE A 173 5.13 16.24 -19.34
N SER A 174 5.25 17.42 -18.73
CA SER A 174 5.23 18.71 -19.44
C SER A 174 6.59 19.14 -20.02
N HIS A 175 7.69 18.56 -19.57
CA HIS A 175 9.03 18.93 -20.04
C HIS A 175 9.49 18.08 -21.25
N ASP A 176 9.63 18.72 -22.41
CA ASP A 176 10.12 18.10 -23.66
C ASP A 176 11.64 18.06 -23.81
N ARG A 177 12.40 18.10 -22.71
CA ARG A 177 13.86 18.16 -22.75
C ARG A 177 14.53 16.81 -23.06
N TRP A 178 13.79 15.71 -23.00
CA TRP A 178 14.33 14.35 -23.09
C TRP A 178 14.17 13.75 -24.49
N PRO A 179 15.17 13.02 -25.02
CA PRO A 179 15.01 12.21 -26.22
C PRO A 179 13.89 11.18 -26.04
N ALA A 180 13.08 10.95 -27.08
CA ALA A 180 11.86 10.12 -27.03
C ALA A 180 12.06 8.74 -26.36
N VAL A 181 13.14 8.02 -26.70
CA VAL A 181 13.44 6.70 -26.12
C VAL A 181 13.67 6.74 -24.61
N LYS A 182 14.37 7.76 -24.09
CA LYS A 182 14.62 7.92 -22.65
C LYS A 182 13.37 8.44 -21.93
N LYS A 183 12.57 9.26 -22.61
CA LYS A 183 11.29 9.80 -22.11
C LYS A 183 10.33 8.64 -21.79
N ASP A 184 10.18 7.70 -22.70
CA ASP A 184 9.28 6.55 -22.54
C ASP A 184 9.70 5.62 -21.39
N GLU A 185 11.01 5.36 -21.25
CA GLU A 185 11.54 4.55 -20.15
C GLU A 185 11.32 5.23 -18.79
N ILE A 186 11.64 6.53 -18.68
CA ILE A 186 11.45 7.30 -17.45
C ILE A 186 9.97 7.34 -17.08
N PHE A 187 9.07 7.60 -18.03
CA PHE A 187 7.64 7.69 -17.79
C PHE A 187 7.03 6.34 -17.42
N SER A 188 7.47 5.26 -18.08
CA SER A 188 7.05 3.90 -17.70
C SER A 188 7.51 3.56 -16.27
N ASN A 189 8.76 3.90 -15.92
CA ASN A 189 9.30 3.67 -14.58
C ASN A 189 8.58 4.51 -13.52
N LEU A 190 8.24 5.76 -13.84
CA LEU A 190 7.50 6.66 -12.97
C LEU A 190 6.08 6.12 -12.74
N ASN A 191 5.37 5.74 -13.80
CA ASN A 191 4.04 5.13 -13.67
C ASN A 191 4.09 3.84 -12.83
N ARG A 192 5.12 2.99 -13.02
CA ARG A 192 5.33 1.79 -12.20
C ARG A 192 5.59 2.13 -10.73
N LEU A 193 6.44 3.13 -10.46
CA LEU A 193 6.74 3.58 -9.10
C LEU A 193 5.47 4.09 -8.42
N ILE A 194 4.67 4.91 -9.10
CA ILE A 194 3.42 5.44 -8.53
C ILE A 194 2.43 4.30 -8.28
N SER A 195 2.27 3.35 -9.21
CA SER A 195 1.43 2.17 -8.98
C SER A 195 1.87 1.39 -7.73
N TYR A 196 3.17 1.20 -7.54
CA TYR A 196 3.71 0.51 -6.36
C TYR A 196 3.49 1.29 -5.07
N LEU A 197 3.71 2.61 -5.07
CA LEU A 197 3.43 3.47 -3.92
C LEU A 197 1.94 3.51 -3.57
N ASN A 198 1.08 3.44 -4.59
CA ASN A 198 -0.36 3.38 -4.41
C ASN A 198 -0.77 2.09 -3.69
N ASP A 199 -0.15 0.95 -4.02
CA ASP A 199 -0.40 -0.28 -3.28
C ASP A 199 0.15 -0.23 -1.87
N LEU A 200 1.36 0.28 -1.66
CA LEU A 200 1.93 0.41 -0.31
C LEU A 200 1.09 1.31 0.61
N THR A 201 0.40 2.31 0.06
CA THR A 201 -0.44 3.23 0.84
C THR A 201 -1.83 2.67 1.12
N TYR A 202 -2.50 2.12 0.10
CA TYR A 202 -3.91 1.72 0.23
C TYR A 202 -4.11 0.25 0.59
N HIS A 203 -3.18 -0.65 0.24
CA HIS A 203 -3.30 -2.07 0.56
C HIS A 203 -3.33 -2.33 2.08
N PRO A 204 -2.51 -1.69 2.93
CA PRO A 204 -2.61 -1.86 4.39
C PRO A 204 -3.92 -1.35 4.98
N MET A 205 -4.57 -0.38 4.32
CA MET A 205 -5.90 0.13 4.68
C MET A 205 -7.04 -0.77 4.20
N GLY A 206 -6.72 -1.83 3.45
CA GLY A 206 -7.70 -2.74 2.87
C GLY A 206 -8.39 -2.22 1.61
N LEU A 207 -7.88 -1.14 1.03
CA LEU A 207 -8.44 -0.50 -0.16
C LEU A 207 -7.60 -0.85 -1.39
N SER A 208 -8.25 -1.21 -2.49
CA SER A 208 -7.60 -1.42 -3.78
C SER A 208 -7.98 -0.27 -4.71
N ILE A 209 -7.09 0.71 -4.82
CA ILE A 209 -7.27 1.88 -5.69
C ILE A 209 -6.46 1.67 -6.97
N LEU A 210 -7.08 1.88 -8.12
CA LEU A 210 -6.42 1.83 -9.42
C LEU A 210 -5.73 3.18 -9.69
N TYR A 211 -4.41 3.15 -9.89
CA TYR A 211 -3.66 4.34 -10.29
C TYR A 211 -4.06 4.77 -11.71
N ILE A 212 -4.43 6.05 -11.89
CA ILE A 212 -4.76 6.62 -13.20
C ILE A 212 -3.57 7.47 -13.67
N PRO A 213 -2.90 7.08 -14.77
CA PRO A 213 -1.83 7.87 -15.37
C PRO A 213 -2.34 9.22 -15.84
N ARG A 214 -1.68 10.31 -15.44
CA ARG A 214 -2.04 11.67 -15.89
C ARG A 214 -1.90 11.83 -17.40
N GLU A 215 -0.94 11.15 -18.02
CA GLU A 215 -0.77 11.10 -19.48
C GLU A 215 -2.04 10.62 -20.21
N GLY A 216 -2.82 9.73 -19.57
CA GLY A 216 -4.08 9.20 -20.13
C GLY A 216 -5.31 10.09 -19.91
N ILE A 217 -5.23 11.11 -19.04
CA ILE A 217 -6.35 12.01 -18.72
C ILE A 217 -6.49 13.08 -19.82
N ASP A 218 -5.36 13.60 -20.31
CA ASP A 218 -5.32 14.59 -21.38
C ASP A 218 -5.45 13.98 -22.78
N CYS A 219 -5.56 12.65 -22.87
CA CYS A 219 -5.87 11.92 -24.10
C CYS A 219 -7.32 12.16 -24.54
N LYS A 220 -7.64 13.40 -24.92
CA LYS A 220 -8.58 13.65 -26.00
C LYS A 220 -7.92 13.21 -27.29
N ILE A 221 -7.78 11.89 -27.49
CA ILE A 221 -7.59 11.32 -28.83
C ILE A 221 -8.97 11.37 -29.53
N SER A 222 -9.55 12.57 -29.55
CA SER A 222 -10.66 12.89 -30.41
C SER A 222 -10.05 12.91 -31.80
N SER A 223 -10.26 11.83 -32.55
CA SER A 223 -10.79 11.92 -33.91
C SER A 223 -10.39 13.19 -34.69
N SER A 224 -9.11 13.48 -34.75
CA SER A 224 -8.51 14.40 -35.71
C SER A 224 -7.85 13.56 -36.78
N SER A 225 -8.61 12.60 -37.31
CA SER A 225 -8.68 12.44 -38.76
C SER A 225 -9.21 13.75 -39.35
N LYS A 226 -8.45 14.85 -39.23
CA LYS A 226 -8.54 15.89 -40.24
C LYS A 226 -8.02 15.20 -41.48
N GLN A 227 -8.93 14.86 -42.39
CA GLN A 227 -8.61 14.74 -43.80
C GLN A 227 -7.78 15.99 -44.13
N ILE A 228 -6.47 15.80 -44.26
CA ILE A 228 -5.61 16.82 -44.86
C ILE A 228 -5.34 16.27 -46.24
N ASP A 229 -6.07 16.85 -47.19
CA ASP A 229 -5.85 16.68 -48.61
C ASP A 229 -4.36 16.83 -48.95
N THR A 230 -3.91 15.88 -49.74
CA THR A 230 -2.78 15.93 -50.68
C THR A 230 -1.92 17.19 -50.67
N ARG A 231 -0.69 17.07 -50.15
CA ARG A 231 0.53 17.69 -50.74
C ARG A 231 1.80 17.18 -50.04
N GLU A 232 2.78 16.92 -50.89
CA GLU A 232 3.83 15.91 -50.77
C GLU A 232 5.10 16.39 -50.01
N ASP A 233 5.81 15.39 -49.46
CA ASP A 233 7.27 15.30 -49.27
C ASP A 233 8.02 15.94 -48.08
N TYR A 234 7.38 16.72 -47.20
CA TYR A 234 8.04 17.18 -45.95
C TYR A 234 7.33 16.80 -44.65
N LYS A 235 6.19 16.11 -44.71
CA LYS A 235 5.38 15.70 -43.55
C LYS A 235 5.65 14.28 -43.03
N SER A 236 6.48 13.49 -43.72
CA SER A 236 6.69 12.08 -43.38
C SER A 236 7.44 11.89 -42.06
N VAL A 237 8.49 12.67 -41.80
CA VAL A 237 9.30 12.53 -40.56
C VAL A 237 8.53 13.03 -39.34
N GLU A 238 7.87 14.18 -39.41
CA GLU A 238 7.05 14.71 -38.31
C GLU A 238 5.83 13.81 -38.03
N PHE A 239 5.20 13.27 -39.08
CA PHE A 239 4.12 12.28 -38.93
C PHE A 239 4.61 10.96 -38.31
N LEU A 240 5.81 10.49 -38.68
CA LEU A 240 6.42 9.30 -38.09
C LEU A 240 6.79 9.52 -36.62
N LEU A 241 7.34 10.68 -36.25
CA LEU A 241 7.66 11.02 -34.86
C LEU A 241 6.40 11.11 -33.98
N ILE A 242 5.33 11.74 -34.48
CA ILE A 242 4.03 11.79 -33.79
C ILE A 242 3.43 10.38 -33.65
N ALA A 243 3.62 9.51 -34.64
CA ALA A 243 3.17 8.12 -34.57
C ALA A 243 3.99 7.30 -33.57
N GLU A 244 5.31 7.51 -33.50
CA GLU A 244 6.20 6.87 -32.52
C GLU A 244 5.88 7.30 -31.08
N GLU A 245 5.69 8.60 -30.83
CA GLU A 245 5.28 9.11 -29.51
C GLU A 245 3.91 8.57 -29.09
N LYS A 246 2.97 8.49 -30.04
CA LYS A 246 1.65 7.90 -29.81
C LYS A 246 1.76 6.40 -29.49
N ASN A 247 2.61 5.66 -30.20
CA ASN A 247 2.83 4.24 -29.95
C ASN A 247 3.50 4.01 -28.58
N GLY A 248 4.50 4.81 -28.22
CA GLY A 248 5.12 4.77 -26.90
C GLY A 248 4.12 5.05 -25.77
N LEU A 249 3.22 6.01 -25.97
CA LEU A 249 2.14 6.29 -25.02
C LEU A 249 1.16 5.11 -24.87
N ILE A 250 0.74 4.50 -25.99
CA ILE A 250 -0.13 3.32 -25.97
C ILE A 250 0.53 2.17 -25.21
N GLU A 251 1.82 1.91 -25.45
CA GLU A 251 2.56 0.86 -24.74
C GLU A 251 2.62 1.12 -23.23
N ARG A 252 2.86 2.36 -22.80
CA ARG A 252 2.85 2.73 -21.38
C ARG A 252 1.48 2.54 -20.75
N LEU A 253 0.42 2.97 -21.43
CA LEU A 253 -0.96 2.78 -20.98
C LEU A 253 -1.32 1.29 -20.90
N GLU A 254 -0.84 0.47 -21.84
CA GLU A 254 -1.03 -0.98 -21.82
C GLU A 254 -0.35 -1.62 -20.61
N ARG A 255 0.88 -1.23 -20.27
CA ARG A 255 1.56 -1.71 -19.05
C ARG A 255 0.79 -1.37 -17.78
N VAL A 256 0.19 -0.17 -17.72
CA VAL A 256 -0.66 0.23 -16.59
C VAL A 256 -1.96 -0.57 -16.58
N ALA A 257 -2.58 -0.81 -17.74
CA ALA A 257 -3.78 -1.64 -17.84
C ALA A 257 -3.52 -3.10 -17.41
N GLN A 258 -2.37 -3.67 -17.76
CA GLN A 258 -1.92 -4.98 -17.27
C GLN A 258 -1.78 -5.01 -15.75
N TYR A 259 -1.30 -3.92 -15.16
CA TYR A 259 -1.24 -3.77 -13.71
C TYR A 259 -2.63 -3.76 -13.08
N TRP A 260 -3.58 -3.00 -13.65
CA TRP A 260 -4.97 -3.02 -13.20
C TRP A 260 -5.57 -4.42 -13.26
N ILE A 261 -5.34 -5.18 -14.34
CA ILE A 261 -5.81 -6.57 -14.47
C ILE A 261 -5.26 -7.43 -13.32
N LYS A 262 -3.98 -7.30 -13.00
CA LYS A 262 -3.36 -8.03 -11.89
C LYS A 262 -4.03 -7.67 -10.56
N GLN A 263 -4.18 -6.39 -10.26
CA GLN A 263 -4.85 -5.92 -9.03
C GLN A 263 -6.31 -6.42 -8.95
N ILE A 264 -7.06 -6.35 -10.05
CA ILE A 264 -8.45 -6.83 -10.11
C ILE A 264 -8.50 -8.34 -9.84
N ARG A 265 -7.58 -9.12 -10.40
CA ARG A 265 -7.50 -10.57 -10.14
C ARG A 265 -7.18 -10.89 -8.69
N GLU A 266 -6.30 -10.12 -8.04
CA GLU A 266 -5.97 -10.25 -6.61
C GLU A 266 -7.17 -9.91 -5.72
N VAL A 267 -7.92 -8.86 -6.04
CA VAL A 267 -9.18 -8.53 -5.35
C VAL A 267 -10.24 -9.62 -5.56
N LEU A 268 -10.33 -10.19 -6.77
CA LEU A 268 -11.29 -11.27 -7.08
C LEU A 268 -10.93 -12.58 -6.38
N SER A 269 -9.65 -12.93 -6.28
CA SER A 269 -9.17 -14.14 -5.59
C SER A 269 -9.29 -14.04 -4.05
N GLY A 270 -9.45 -12.83 -3.53
CA GLY A 270 -9.54 -12.57 -2.10
C GLY A 270 -8.17 -12.56 -1.40
N SER A 271 -7.07 -12.43 -2.14
CA SER A 271 -5.71 -12.29 -1.56
C SER A 271 -5.55 -11.01 -0.73
N ASN A 272 -6.38 -10.00 -1.00
CA ASN A 272 -6.35 -8.69 -0.32
C ASN A 272 -7.19 -8.68 0.98
N ILE A 273 -7.75 -9.83 1.37
CA ILE A 273 -8.56 -9.96 2.57
C ILE A 273 -7.68 -10.57 3.67
N PRO A 274 -7.70 -10.04 4.92
CA PRO A 274 -6.94 -10.60 6.03
C PRO A 274 -7.15 -12.11 6.16
N VAL A 275 -6.08 -12.82 6.51
CA VAL A 275 -6.08 -14.29 6.68
C VAL A 275 -7.26 -14.69 7.57
N ARG A 276 -8.06 -15.64 7.07
CA ARG A 276 -9.26 -16.08 7.75
C ARG A 276 -8.88 -16.71 9.10
N PRO A 277 -9.31 -16.16 10.26
CA PRO A 277 -9.08 -16.82 11.53
C PRO A 277 -9.83 -18.16 11.55
N ALA A 278 -9.22 -19.19 12.15
CA ALA A 278 -9.76 -20.54 12.17
C ALA A 278 -11.07 -20.67 12.98
N CYS A 279 -11.25 -19.81 13.99
CA CYS A 279 -12.49 -19.67 14.76
C CYS A 279 -13.02 -18.25 14.57
N ARG A 280 -14.20 -18.12 13.95
CA ARG A 280 -14.86 -16.84 13.68
C ARG A 280 -16.08 -16.70 14.57
N THR A 281 -16.47 -15.49 14.94
CA THR A 281 -17.83 -15.24 15.43
C THR A 281 -18.78 -14.95 14.27
N ILE A 282 -20.11 -15.07 14.47
CA ILE A 282 -21.09 -14.75 13.42
C ILE A 282 -20.93 -13.28 12.97
N LYS A 283 -20.63 -12.38 13.91
CA LYS A 283 -20.32 -10.98 13.65
C LYS A 283 -19.10 -10.79 12.74
N GLU A 284 -18.03 -11.57 12.94
CA GLU A 284 -16.85 -11.52 12.08
C GLU A 284 -17.15 -12.01 10.65
N GLU A 285 -18.02 -13.01 10.49
CA GLU A 285 -18.47 -13.45 9.18
C GLU A 285 -19.26 -12.34 8.47
N ILE A 286 -20.17 -11.67 9.15
CA ILE A 286 -20.90 -10.51 8.61
C ILE A 286 -19.91 -9.40 8.20
N ASN A 287 -18.97 -9.06 9.07
CA ASN A 287 -17.95 -8.04 8.78
C ASN A 287 -17.08 -8.42 7.58
N PHE A 288 -16.74 -9.70 7.42
CA PHE A 288 -16.00 -10.20 6.27
C PHE A 288 -16.76 -9.96 4.96
N TRP A 289 -18.06 -10.26 4.91
CA TRP A 289 -18.87 -10.02 3.71
C TRP A 289 -19.08 -8.53 3.44
N ASN A 290 -19.25 -7.71 4.48
CA ASN A 290 -19.32 -6.25 4.33
C ASN A 290 -18.02 -5.66 3.78
N TYR A 291 -16.86 -6.04 4.34
CA TYR A 291 -15.56 -5.60 3.81
C TYR A 291 -15.35 -6.05 2.35
N ARG A 292 -15.74 -7.29 2.04
CA ARG A 292 -15.69 -7.82 0.67
C ARG A 292 -16.57 -7.00 -0.29
N PHE A 293 -17.76 -6.62 0.16
CA PHE A 293 -18.70 -5.78 -0.58
C PHE A 293 -18.09 -4.40 -0.86
N GLU A 294 -17.65 -3.69 0.19
CA GLU A 294 -17.05 -2.36 0.08
C GLU A 294 -15.85 -2.35 -0.87
N SER A 295 -14.99 -3.37 -0.79
CA SER A 295 -13.82 -3.52 -1.65
C SER A 295 -14.19 -3.66 -3.12
N LEU A 296 -15.18 -4.53 -3.45
CA LEU A 296 -15.61 -4.72 -4.85
C LEU A 296 -16.45 -3.57 -5.37
N GLU A 297 -17.28 -2.96 -4.54
CA GLU A 297 -18.07 -1.79 -4.90
C GLU A 297 -17.15 -0.61 -5.20
N CYS A 298 -16.14 -0.38 -4.36
CA CYS A 298 -15.10 0.62 -4.61
C CYS A 298 -14.40 0.37 -5.96
N LEU A 299 -14.00 -0.88 -6.23
CA LEU A 299 -13.37 -1.24 -7.50
C LEU A 299 -14.31 -1.06 -8.71
N HIS A 300 -15.58 -1.45 -8.57
CA HIS A 300 -16.59 -1.27 -9.61
C HIS A 300 -16.80 0.22 -9.92
N ASN A 301 -16.97 1.05 -8.90
CA ASN A 301 -17.10 2.50 -9.04
C ASN A 301 -15.87 3.13 -9.69
N GLN A 302 -14.66 2.67 -9.35
CA GLN A 302 -13.45 3.12 -10.02
C GLN A 302 -13.43 2.75 -11.51
N LEU A 303 -13.84 1.53 -11.88
CA LEU A 303 -13.89 1.10 -13.29
C LEU A 303 -14.93 1.86 -14.11
N THR A 304 -15.99 2.39 -13.48
CA THR A 304 -16.97 3.28 -14.15
C THR A 304 -16.45 4.71 -14.35
N ASN A 305 -15.27 5.06 -13.81
CA ASN A 305 -14.69 6.37 -13.97
C ASN A 305 -14.38 6.65 -15.46
N LYS A 306 -14.87 7.79 -15.96
CA LYS A 306 -14.68 8.25 -17.35
C LYS A 306 -13.21 8.20 -17.80
N CYS A 307 -12.26 8.52 -16.92
CA CYS A 307 -10.84 8.49 -17.27
C CYS A 307 -10.36 7.07 -17.59
N ILE A 308 -10.76 6.08 -16.80
CA ILE A 308 -10.42 4.68 -17.02
C ILE A 308 -11.12 4.16 -18.27
N THR A 309 -12.40 4.50 -18.46
CA THR A 309 -13.15 4.14 -19.68
C THR A 309 -12.50 4.71 -20.94
N ASN A 310 -12.08 5.98 -20.92
CA ASN A 310 -11.38 6.61 -22.04
C ASN A 310 -10.05 5.93 -22.36
N ILE A 311 -9.26 5.57 -21.34
CA ILE A 311 -8.00 4.83 -21.52
C ILE A 311 -8.28 3.46 -22.14
N ILE A 312 -9.27 2.73 -21.62
CA ILE A 312 -9.68 1.43 -22.17
C ILE A 312 -10.13 1.57 -23.63
N ASP A 313 -10.94 2.57 -23.97
CA ASP A 313 -11.43 2.77 -25.35
C ASP A 313 -10.33 3.21 -26.31
N THR A 314 -9.36 3.99 -25.82
CA THR A 314 -8.16 4.35 -26.56
C THR A 314 -7.34 3.10 -26.89
N LEU A 315 -7.12 2.24 -25.90
CA LEU A 315 -6.42 0.98 -26.11
C LEU A 315 -7.23 0.08 -27.08
N LYS A 316 -8.58 0.05 -27.00
CA LYS A 316 -9.43 -0.79 -27.88
C LYS A 316 -9.27 -0.41 -29.34
N THR A 317 -9.23 0.89 -29.59
CA THR A 317 -9.04 1.46 -30.93
C THR A 317 -7.72 0.99 -31.57
N ASN A 318 -6.70 0.72 -30.75
CA ASN A 318 -5.38 0.28 -31.19
C ASN A 318 -5.16 -1.24 -31.12
N LYS A 319 -6.19 -2.04 -30.79
CA LYS A 319 -6.14 -3.52 -30.71
C LYS A 319 -5.10 -4.10 -29.75
N SER A 320 -4.87 -3.48 -28.59
CA SER A 320 -3.99 -4.06 -27.56
C SER A 320 -4.57 -5.38 -27.01
N ALA A 321 -3.72 -6.40 -26.87
CA ALA A 321 -4.12 -7.75 -26.46
C ALA A 321 -4.66 -7.81 -25.02
N SER A 322 -4.19 -6.92 -24.15
CA SER A 322 -4.54 -6.90 -22.73
C SER A 322 -6.02 -6.51 -22.47
N ILE A 323 -6.73 -5.96 -23.45
CA ILE A 323 -8.06 -5.37 -23.23
C ILE A 323 -9.18 -6.40 -23.28
N GLU A 324 -8.98 -7.51 -24.00
CA GLU A 324 -10.01 -8.54 -24.15
C GLU A 324 -10.46 -9.11 -22.79
N GLU A 325 -9.59 -9.05 -21.80
CA GLU A 325 -9.85 -9.54 -20.45
C GLU A 325 -10.70 -8.58 -19.60
N PHE A 326 -10.65 -7.26 -19.84
CA PHE A 326 -11.38 -6.27 -19.03
C PHE A 326 -12.89 -6.49 -18.97
N PRO A 327 -13.63 -6.67 -20.09
CA PRO A 327 -15.07 -6.91 -20.01
C PRO A 327 -15.40 -8.22 -19.28
N VAL A 328 -14.54 -9.24 -19.40
CA VAL A 328 -14.69 -10.49 -18.65
C VAL A 328 -14.48 -10.27 -17.15
N LEU A 329 -13.54 -9.42 -16.76
CA LEU A 329 -13.32 -9.06 -15.35
C LEU A 329 -14.45 -8.21 -14.78
N ILE A 330 -14.97 -7.23 -15.53
CA ILE A 330 -16.10 -6.39 -15.11
C ILE A 330 -17.34 -7.25 -14.86
N THR A 331 -17.68 -8.15 -15.79
CA THR A 331 -18.83 -9.05 -15.62
C THR A 331 -18.63 -10.03 -14.45
N LYS A 332 -17.40 -10.46 -14.16
CA LYS A 332 -17.09 -11.24 -12.96
C LYS A 332 -17.29 -10.44 -11.67
N ILE A 333 -16.88 -9.17 -11.64
CA ILE A 333 -17.11 -8.27 -10.50
C ILE A 333 -18.61 -8.08 -10.28
N GLU A 334 -19.38 -7.77 -11.32
CA GLU A 334 -20.83 -7.58 -11.23
C GLU A 334 -21.54 -8.85 -10.71
N LYS A 335 -21.18 -10.03 -11.22
CA LYS A 335 -21.70 -11.30 -10.72
C LYS A 335 -21.35 -11.52 -9.25
N SER A 336 -20.11 -11.24 -8.85
CA SER A 336 -19.68 -11.38 -7.47
C SER A 336 -20.41 -10.40 -6.55
N LEU A 337 -20.69 -9.16 -6.99
CA LEU A 337 -21.46 -8.19 -6.23
C LEU A 337 -22.90 -8.66 -6.00
N VAL A 338 -23.57 -9.20 -7.04
CA VAL A 338 -24.91 -9.78 -6.89
C VAL A 338 -24.90 -10.93 -5.89
N GLU A 339 -23.89 -11.79 -5.93
CA GLU A 339 -23.70 -12.87 -4.96
C GLU A 339 -23.57 -12.32 -3.53
N ILE A 340 -22.70 -11.35 -3.33
CA ILE A 340 -22.40 -10.78 -2.02
C ILE A 340 -23.60 -10.04 -1.44
N ILE A 341 -24.33 -9.26 -2.24
CA ILE A 341 -25.55 -8.56 -1.80
C ILE A 341 -26.60 -9.58 -1.32
N SER A 342 -26.77 -10.68 -2.05
CA SER A 342 -27.66 -11.76 -1.64
C SER A 342 -27.19 -12.39 -0.33
N ASN A 343 -25.89 -12.72 -0.22
CA ASN A 343 -25.32 -13.30 1.00
C ASN A 343 -25.49 -12.38 2.22
N ILE A 344 -25.19 -11.08 2.09
CA ILE A 344 -25.35 -10.09 3.16
C ILE A 344 -26.81 -10.00 3.61
N LYS A 345 -27.78 -10.05 2.68
CA LYS A 345 -29.21 -10.05 3.03
C LYS A 345 -29.57 -11.20 3.97
N TYR A 346 -29.07 -12.41 3.71
CA TYR A 346 -29.32 -13.57 4.58
C TYR A 346 -28.50 -13.51 5.88
N LEU A 347 -27.25 -13.03 5.82
CA LEU A 347 -26.41 -12.90 7.00
C LEU A 347 -26.91 -11.82 7.98
N ASN A 348 -27.57 -10.78 7.46
CA ASN A 348 -28.20 -9.75 8.28
C ASN A 348 -29.33 -10.29 9.18
N LEU A 349 -29.90 -11.46 8.86
CA LEU A 349 -30.86 -12.13 9.75
C LEU A 349 -30.24 -12.55 11.09
N PHE A 350 -28.91 -12.69 11.16
CA PHE A 350 -28.20 -13.06 12.37
C PHE A 350 -27.70 -11.85 13.18
N VAL A 351 -27.85 -10.62 12.68
CA VAL A 351 -27.36 -9.41 13.37
C VAL A 351 -28.02 -9.26 14.73
N ASP A 352 -29.31 -9.51 14.82
CA ASP A 352 -30.09 -9.45 16.06
C ASP A 352 -29.63 -10.50 17.09
N TYR A 353 -29.00 -11.58 16.63
CA TYR A 353 -28.49 -12.69 17.45
C TYR A 353 -26.99 -12.60 17.72
N CYS A 354 -26.33 -11.52 17.29
CA CYS A 354 -24.94 -11.23 17.63
C CYS A 354 -24.77 -10.59 19.02
N CYS A 355 -25.88 -10.35 19.74
CA CYS A 355 -25.88 -9.84 21.11
C CYS A 355 -25.42 -10.91 22.11
N ASP A 356 -24.84 -10.46 23.23
CA ASP A 356 -24.52 -11.34 24.35
C ASP A 356 -25.83 -11.88 24.96
N PHE A 357 -25.86 -13.16 25.30
CA PHE A 357 -26.99 -13.83 25.96
C PHE A 357 -26.55 -14.34 27.33
N ASP A 358 -27.49 -14.40 28.28
CA ASP A 358 -27.17 -14.79 29.65
C ASP A 358 -27.10 -16.33 29.80
N ILE A 359 -25.93 -16.79 30.23
CA ILE A 359 -25.71 -18.18 30.67
C ILE A 359 -26.20 -18.27 32.13
N PRO A 360 -27.01 -19.29 32.52
CA PRO A 360 -27.28 -20.54 31.81
C PRO A 360 -28.68 -20.70 31.20
N GLY A 361 -29.60 -19.75 31.38
CA GLY A 361 -31.03 -19.93 31.08
C GLY A 361 -31.43 -19.80 29.61
N GLU A 362 -30.72 -18.96 28.83
CA GLU A 362 -31.17 -18.58 27.49
C GLU A 362 -30.52 -19.38 26.35
N ILE A 363 -29.63 -20.32 26.68
CA ILE A 363 -28.80 -21.00 25.68
C ILE A 363 -29.60 -21.95 24.77
N GLU A 364 -30.62 -22.62 25.31
CA GLU A 364 -31.46 -23.56 24.55
C GLU A 364 -32.29 -22.82 23.51
N ASP A 365 -32.98 -21.75 23.93
CA ASP A 365 -33.74 -20.87 23.06
C ASP A 365 -32.85 -20.20 22.00
N TYR A 366 -31.68 -19.70 22.41
CA TYR A 366 -30.73 -19.05 21.51
C TYR A 366 -30.19 -20.01 20.45
N THR A 367 -29.69 -21.17 20.88
CA THR A 367 -29.12 -22.20 19.98
C THR A 367 -30.17 -22.68 19.00
N THR A 368 -31.37 -22.99 19.48
CA THR A 368 -32.47 -23.50 18.66
C THR A 368 -32.88 -22.47 17.60
N LYS A 369 -33.04 -21.20 17.98
CA LYS A 369 -33.38 -20.12 17.04
C LYS A 369 -32.31 -19.93 15.96
N ILE A 370 -31.03 -19.92 16.33
CA ILE A 370 -29.95 -19.76 15.35
C ILE A 370 -29.87 -20.96 14.42
N LEU A 371 -29.99 -22.19 14.93
CA LEU A 371 -29.95 -23.38 14.08
C LEU A 371 -31.12 -23.40 13.08
N TYR A 372 -32.32 -22.96 13.48
CA TYR A 372 -33.43 -22.78 12.54
C TYR A 372 -33.13 -21.70 11.48
N LEU A 373 -32.48 -20.60 11.85
CA LEU A 373 -32.07 -19.57 10.90
C LEU A 373 -30.98 -20.06 9.95
N ILE A 374 -29.98 -20.80 10.45
CA ILE A 374 -28.96 -21.44 9.61
C ILE A 374 -29.62 -22.38 8.60
N ARG A 375 -30.60 -23.19 9.03
CA ARG A 375 -31.38 -24.04 8.13
C ARG A 375 -32.17 -23.24 7.10
N PHE A 376 -32.82 -22.16 7.52
CA PHE A 376 -33.54 -21.27 6.62
C PHE A 376 -32.61 -20.72 5.54
N VAL A 377 -31.42 -20.24 5.93
CA VAL A 377 -30.39 -19.77 4.99
C VAL A 377 -29.90 -20.91 4.09
N ALA A 378 -29.67 -22.11 4.61
CA ALA A 378 -29.25 -23.25 3.80
C ALA A 378 -30.29 -23.67 2.74
N THR A 379 -31.58 -23.47 3.03
CA THR A 379 -32.69 -23.89 2.15
C THR A 379 -33.07 -22.79 1.15
N GLU A 380 -33.16 -21.54 1.61
CA GLU A 380 -33.71 -20.42 0.82
C GLU A 380 -32.64 -19.56 0.16
N SER A 381 -31.36 -19.63 0.57
CA SER A 381 -30.32 -18.81 -0.04
C SER A 381 -29.91 -19.35 -1.40
N GLN A 382 -29.82 -18.45 -2.38
CA GLN A 382 -29.44 -18.81 -3.75
C GLN A 382 -27.94 -19.05 -3.91
N PHE A 383 -27.13 -18.37 -3.09
CA PHE A 383 -25.67 -18.35 -3.21
C PHE A 383 -24.92 -18.74 -1.92
N TYR A 384 -25.61 -18.82 -0.78
CA TYR A 384 -25.04 -19.18 0.52
C TYR A 384 -25.46 -20.59 0.97
N ASN A 385 -25.79 -21.48 0.02
CA ASN A 385 -26.29 -22.83 0.30
C ASN A 385 -25.21 -23.93 0.23
N THR A 386 -23.95 -23.57 0.01
CA THR A 386 -22.85 -24.54 -0.08
C THR A 386 -22.47 -25.06 1.30
N THR A 387 -22.16 -26.37 1.39
CA THR A 387 -21.74 -27.06 2.62
C THR A 387 -20.67 -26.29 3.39
N ASP A 388 -19.65 -25.79 2.70
CA ASP A 388 -18.51 -25.09 3.30
C ASP A 388 -18.95 -23.79 4.00
N LYS A 389 -19.92 -23.07 3.44
CA LYS A 389 -20.44 -21.80 3.99
C LYS A 389 -21.32 -22.05 5.21
N ILE A 390 -22.12 -23.11 5.19
CA ILE A 390 -22.94 -23.53 6.33
C ILE A 390 -22.06 -24.05 7.46
N GLU A 391 -21.01 -24.82 7.16
CA GLU A 391 -20.02 -25.28 8.14
C GLU A 391 -19.34 -24.10 8.86
N ILE A 392 -19.02 -23.02 8.12
CA ILE A 392 -18.47 -21.79 8.69
C ILE A 392 -19.44 -21.18 9.71
N LEU A 393 -20.74 -21.09 9.40
CA LEU A 393 -21.73 -20.58 10.34
C LEU A 393 -21.90 -21.48 11.58
N CYS A 394 -21.92 -22.79 11.40
CA CYS A 394 -21.99 -23.75 12.52
C CYS A 394 -20.77 -23.63 13.44
N ARG A 395 -19.56 -23.55 12.87
CA ARG A 395 -18.33 -23.30 13.62
C ARG A 395 -18.36 -21.94 14.32
N ALA A 396 -18.97 -20.93 13.68
CA ALA A 396 -19.08 -19.60 14.24
C ALA A 396 -20.02 -19.54 15.45
N LEU A 397 -21.12 -20.29 15.40
CA LEU A 397 -22.03 -20.48 16.53
C LEU A 397 -21.30 -21.13 17.71
N GLY A 398 -20.58 -22.24 17.48
CA GLY A 398 -19.80 -22.89 18.54
C GLY A 398 -18.73 -21.96 19.14
N THR A 399 -18.10 -21.12 18.31
CA THR A 399 -17.14 -20.11 18.78
C THR A 399 -17.81 -19.04 19.64
N GLN A 400 -19.01 -18.57 19.27
CA GLN A 400 -19.76 -17.61 20.08
C GLN A 400 -20.14 -18.19 21.44
N ILE A 401 -20.63 -19.42 21.49
CA ILE A 401 -20.97 -20.09 22.76
C ILE A 401 -19.72 -20.23 23.64
N MET A 402 -18.60 -20.68 23.07
CA MET A 402 -17.34 -20.75 23.79
C MET A 402 -16.89 -19.39 24.33
N ASN A 403 -17.06 -18.31 23.56
CA ASN A 403 -16.72 -16.96 24.00
C ASN A 403 -17.64 -16.46 25.11
N GLN A 404 -18.94 -16.77 25.08
CA GLN A 404 -19.84 -16.46 26.20
C GLN A 404 -19.49 -17.25 27.45
N SER A 405 -19.19 -18.55 27.33
CA SER A 405 -18.74 -19.34 28.48
C SER A 405 -17.43 -18.79 29.08
N LYS A 406 -16.50 -18.30 28.25
CA LYS A 406 -15.28 -17.63 28.72
C LYS A 406 -15.57 -16.30 29.43
N LYS A 407 -16.55 -15.52 28.97
CA LYS A 407 -16.97 -14.28 29.63
C LYS A 407 -17.65 -14.56 30.97
N TYR A 408 -18.44 -15.63 31.04
CA TYR A 408 -19.12 -16.05 32.27
C TYR A 408 -18.14 -16.55 33.34
N ILE A 409 -17.04 -17.21 32.92
CA ILE A 409 -16.00 -17.69 33.85
C ILE A 409 -15.11 -16.52 34.28
N ASP A 410 -15.33 -16.02 35.50
CA ASP A 410 -14.43 -15.06 36.14
C ASP A 410 -13.39 -15.78 37.01
N LEU A 411 -12.11 -15.68 36.62
CA LEU A 411 -11.00 -16.30 37.33
C LEU A 411 -10.75 -15.67 38.70
N THR A 412 -11.15 -14.41 38.92
CA THR A 412 -10.96 -13.73 40.21
C THR A 412 -11.89 -14.31 41.28
N ILE A 413 -13.15 -14.58 40.92
CA ILE A 413 -14.13 -15.22 41.80
C ILE A 413 -13.71 -16.65 42.15
N ILE A 414 -13.15 -17.39 41.17
CA ILE A 414 -12.69 -18.77 41.35
C ILE A 414 -11.48 -18.86 42.28
N LEU A 415 -10.55 -17.90 42.21
CA LEU A 415 -9.27 -17.98 42.90
C LEU A 415 -9.26 -17.24 44.25
N ASP A 416 -9.98 -16.13 44.39
CA ASP A 416 -9.87 -15.23 45.55
C ASP A 416 -11.10 -15.18 46.46
N GLU A 417 -12.34 -15.29 45.92
CA GLU A 417 -13.57 -15.04 46.71
C GLU A 417 -14.26 -16.32 47.22
N ASP A 418 -14.75 -17.19 46.34
CA ASP A 418 -15.46 -18.41 46.74
C ASP A 418 -15.24 -19.57 45.74
N PRO A 419 -14.46 -20.60 46.11
CA PRO A 419 -14.22 -21.75 45.24
C PRO A 419 -15.48 -22.60 44.99
N LEU A 420 -16.52 -22.51 45.84
CA LEU A 420 -17.78 -23.22 45.63
C LEU A 420 -18.62 -22.56 44.54
N ALA A 421 -18.73 -21.23 44.56
CA ALA A 421 -19.35 -20.46 43.47
C ALA A 421 -18.60 -20.68 42.15
N GLY A 422 -17.27 -20.64 42.17
CA GLY A 422 -16.43 -20.94 41.01
C GLY A 422 -16.66 -22.34 40.44
N LYS A 423 -16.80 -23.36 41.30
CA LYS A 423 -17.13 -24.72 40.87
C LYS A 423 -18.51 -24.80 40.21
N GLN A 424 -19.53 -24.15 40.76
CA GLN A 424 -20.87 -24.10 40.16
C GLN A 424 -20.85 -23.39 38.80
N MET A 425 -20.09 -22.31 38.64
CA MET A 425 -19.95 -21.60 37.35
C MET A 425 -19.33 -22.50 36.27
N LEU A 426 -18.32 -23.30 36.63
CA LEU A 426 -17.71 -24.27 35.73
C LEU A 426 -18.67 -25.42 35.39
N GLU A 427 -19.40 -25.96 36.37
CA GLU A 427 -20.41 -27.01 36.15
C GLU A 427 -21.54 -26.52 35.24
N ASN A 428 -22.02 -25.29 35.43
CA ASN A 428 -23.02 -24.66 34.56
C ASN A 428 -22.48 -24.47 33.14
N SER A 429 -21.24 -24.01 32.98
CA SER A 429 -20.62 -23.85 31.66
C SER A 429 -20.46 -25.18 30.92
N ILE A 430 -20.07 -26.25 31.63
CA ILE A 430 -19.96 -27.61 31.07
C ILE A 430 -21.35 -28.12 30.67
N PHE A 431 -22.36 -27.91 31.51
CA PHE A 431 -23.74 -28.27 31.21
C PHE A 431 -24.23 -27.57 29.94
N CYS A 432 -24.01 -26.26 29.82
CA CYS A 432 -24.35 -25.47 28.65
C CYS A 432 -23.68 -25.99 27.36
N CYS A 433 -22.38 -26.30 27.41
CA CYS A 433 -21.67 -26.84 26.25
C CYS A 433 -22.18 -28.23 25.83
N ARG A 434 -22.47 -29.13 26.79
CA ARG A 434 -23.04 -30.45 26.50
C ARG A 434 -24.45 -30.35 25.93
N HIS A 435 -25.25 -29.45 26.49
CA HIS A 435 -26.61 -29.24 26.02
C HIS A 435 -26.64 -28.65 24.60
N PHE A 436 -25.72 -27.73 24.28
CA PHE A 436 -25.49 -27.29 22.91
C PHE A 436 -25.13 -28.45 21.97
N GLU A 437 -24.23 -29.34 22.39
CA GLU A 437 -23.83 -30.51 21.59
C GLU A 437 -25.01 -31.47 21.35
N GLU A 438 -25.86 -31.68 22.36
CA GLU A 438 -27.10 -32.47 22.22
C GLU A 438 -28.08 -31.84 21.23
N ILE A 439 -28.36 -30.53 21.34
CA ILE A 439 -29.26 -29.82 20.42
C ILE A 439 -28.68 -29.83 19.00
N PHE A 440 -27.38 -29.57 18.87
CA PHE A 440 -26.70 -29.59 17.58
C PHE A 440 -26.80 -30.98 16.94
N ASN A 441 -26.51 -32.06 17.68
CA ASN A 441 -26.62 -33.42 17.18
C ASN A 441 -28.06 -33.79 16.81
N GLN A 442 -29.06 -33.40 17.60
CA GLN A 442 -30.47 -33.64 17.25
C GLN A 442 -30.85 -32.92 15.95
N VAL A 443 -30.45 -31.66 15.78
CA VAL A 443 -30.71 -30.91 14.55
C VAL A 443 -29.93 -31.51 13.38
N CYS A 444 -28.68 -31.94 13.59
CA CYS A 444 -27.89 -32.62 12.57
C CYS A 444 -28.50 -33.96 12.16
N ASP A 445 -28.91 -34.81 13.09
CA ASP A 445 -29.52 -36.11 12.80
C ASP A 445 -30.86 -35.98 12.08
N PHE A 446 -31.65 -34.95 12.41
CA PHE A 446 -32.91 -34.67 11.72
C PHE A 446 -32.73 -34.03 10.34
N TYR A 447 -31.64 -33.30 10.08
CA TYR A 447 -31.55 -32.38 8.94
C TYR A 447 -30.30 -32.48 8.05
N LEU A 448 -29.23 -33.20 8.44
CA LEU A 448 -28.05 -33.47 7.59
C LEU A 448 -28.12 -34.79 6.79
N ILE A 449 -29.20 -35.57 6.91
CA ILE A 449 -29.43 -36.74 6.03
C ILE A 449 -29.75 -36.31 4.58
N PHE A 450 -30.00 -35.02 4.31
CA PHE A 450 -30.43 -34.51 3.01
C PHE A 450 -29.46 -33.55 2.30
N PHE A 451 -28.17 -33.55 2.67
CA PHE A 451 -27.11 -32.92 1.88
C PHE A 451 -26.09 -33.94 1.36
#